data_AF-A0A917LPQ0-F1
#
_entry.id   AF-A0A917LPQ0-F1
#
_cell.length_a   1.000
_cell.length_b   1.000
_cell.length_c   1.000
_cell.angle_alpha   90.00
_cell.angle_beta   90.00
_cell.angle_gamma   90.00
#
_symmetry.space_group_name_H-M   'P 1'
#
loop_
_entity.id
_entity.type
_entity.pdbx_description
1 polymer ?
#
loop_
_entity_poly.entity_id
_entity_poly.type
_entity_poly.pdbx_seq_one_letter_code
_entity_poly.pdbx_strand_id
1 'polypeptide(L)'
;MALVSTEPARDPADAGGGSARPPAWLTALKASALLLLLGLAAWYLLSQELPTVDQIRAFVERFGVWAPLVFGAVYALVGATPIPVTIMAVSGGFLFGMAQGSVLGILASTGGAWLGYWIARFLGRDALYRIAGPRLGTVEGKLEGKGFLTVLVLRPVVPHWALSYGAGLVRIPQRDYLGATVLGGMPGQISFAAIGAFTSRPSWPALAAVAISWAVVIVVGTITWRHSRREESADGGRDGPAP
;
A
#
# COMPACT_ATOMS: atom_id res chain seq x y z
N MET A 1 -8.85 -8.65 78.12
CA MET A 1 -8.43 -9.72 77.19
C MET A 1 -9.50 -9.82 76.11
N ALA A 2 -9.46 -8.91 75.13
CA ALA A 2 -10.41 -8.84 74.02
C ALA A 2 -9.66 -9.24 72.76
N LEU A 3 -10.15 -10.27 72.08
CA LEU A 3 -9.53 -10.88 70.91
C LEU A 3 -9.65 -9.94 69.71
N VAL A 4 -8.50 -9.54 69.18
CA VAL A 4 -8.38 -8.85 67.89
C VAL A 4 -8.69 -9.87 66.79
N SER A 5 -9.85 -9.73 66.16
CA SER A 5 -10.21 -10.46 64.94
C SER A 5 -9.43 -9.89 63.76
N THR A 6 -8.47 -10.65 63.24
CA THR A 6 -7.79 -10.35 61.98
C THR A 6 -8.70 -10.72 60.80
N GLU A 7 -9.25 -9.72 60.10
CA GLU A 7 -9.82 -9.92 58.76
C GLU A 7 -8.70 -10.34 57.79
N PRO A 8 -8.92 -11.36 56.94
CA PRO A 8 -7.94 -11.71 55.92
C PRO A 8 -7.91 -10.61 54.85
N ALA A 9 -6.70 -10.19 54.47
CA ALA A 9 -6.46 -9.23 53.42
C ALA A 9 -7.13 -9.68 52.11
N ARG A 10 -7.97 -8.81 51.53
CA ARG A 10 -8.55 -9.01 50.20
C ARG A 10 -7.41 -9.11 49.17
N ASP A 11 -7.42 -10.17 48.39
CA ASP A 11 -6.45 -10.46 47.34
C ASP A 11 -6.58 -9.39 46.22
N PRO A 12 -5.50 -8.69 45.83
CA PRO A 12 -5.53 -7.72 44.73
C PRO A 12 -5.85 -8.35 43.36
N ALA A 13 -5.95 -9.68 43.26
CA ALA A 13 -6.35 -10.40 42.05
C ALA A 13 -7.82 -10.20 41.64
N ASP A 14 -8.71 -9.77 42.54
CA ASP A 14 -10.15 -9.57 42.23
C ASP A 14 -10.47 -8.23 41.55
N ALA A 15 -9.48 -7.37 41.30
CA ALA A 15 -9.66 -6.09 40.61
C ALA A 15 -9.44 -6.16 39.08
N GLY A 16 -9.17 -7.35 38.54
CA GLY A 16 -8.93 -7.57 37.12
C GLY A 16 -10.23 -7.78 36.33
N GLY A 17 -10.93 -6.70 35.99
CA GLY A 17 -12.02 -6.72 35.02
C GLY A 17 -11.56 -7.33 33.68
N GLY A 18 -11.78 -8.63 33.53
CA GLY A 18 -11.42 -9.39 32.34
C GLY A 18 -12.18 -8.86 31.14
N SER A 19 -11.47 -8.20 30.22
CA SER A 19 -11.98 -7.95 28.88
C SER A 19 -12.12 -9.30 28.18
N ALA A 20 -13.31 -9.90 28.32
CA ALA A 20 -13.64 -11.21 27.78
C ALA A 20 -13.34 -11.23 26.28
N ARG A 21 -12.35 -12.03 25.87
CA ARG A 21 -12.07 -12.25 24.44
C ARG A 21 -13.34 -12.82 23.80
N PRO A 22 -13.81 -12.28 22.67
CA PRO A 22 -15.02 -12.77 22.03
C PRO A 22 -14.85 -14.27 21.71
N PRO A 23 -15.91 -15.08 21.85
CA PRO A 23 -15.79 -16.51 21.67
C PRO A 23 -15.39 -16.85 20.22
N ALA A 24 -14.62 -17.91 20.03
CA ALA A 24 -14.01 -18.26 18.75
C ALA A 24 -15.02 -18.40 17.60
N TRP A 25 -16.23 -18.88 17.90
CA TRP A 25 -17.33 -18.98 16.93
C TRP A 25 -17.81 -17.61 16.41
N LEU A 26 -17.75 -16.56 17.22
CA LEU A 26 -18.10 -15.19 16.82
C LEU A 26 -17.07 -14.63 15.83
N THR A 27 -15.80 -14.95 16.05
CA THR A 27 -14.70 -14.55 15.16
C THR A 27 -14.79 -15.31 13.84
N ALA A 28 -15.10 -16.61 13.90
CA ALA A 28 -15.38 -17.42 12.71
C ALA A 28 -16.59 -16.89 11.94
N LEU A 29 -17.70 -16.57 12.62
CA LEU A 29 -18.91 -16.02 11.99
C LEU A 29 -18.65 -14.68 11.29
N LYS A 30 -17.89 -13.77 11.93
CA LYS A 30 -17.49 -12.49 11.33
C LYS A 30 -16.57 -12.68 10.12
N ALA A 31 -15.61 -13.60 10.21
CA ALA A 31 -14.72 -13.92 9.09
C ALA A 31 -15.51 -14.54 7.91
N SER A 32 -16.43 -15.47 8.19
CA SER A 32 -17.31 -16.07 7.19
C SER A 32 -18.26 -15.04 6.57
N ALA A 33 -18.84 -14.14 7.35
CA ALA A 33 -19.68 -13.06 6.85
C ALA A 33 -18.89 -12.09 5.96
N LEU A 34 -17.65 -11.76 6.33
CA LEU A 34 -16.76 -10.93 5.52
C LEU A 34 -16.39 -11.63 4.20
N LEU A 35 -16.05 -12.92 4.26
CA LEU A 35 -15.75 -13.73 3.07
C LEU A 35 -16.98 -13.86 2.15
N LEU A 36 -18.17 -14.04 2.72
CA LEU A 36 -19.43 -14.05 1.96
C LEU A 36 -19.70 -12.69 1.33
N LEU A 37 -19.51 -11.58 2.05
CA LEU A 37 -19.65 -10.22 1.49
C LEU A 37 -18.67 -9.97 0.35
N LEU A 38 -17.40 -10.35 0.52
CA LEU A 38 -16.37 -10.25 -0.52
C LEU A 38 -16.69 -11.14 -1.71
N GLY A 39 -17.16 -12.37 -1.47
CA GLY A 39 -17.59 -13.30 -2.51
C GLY A 39 -18.82 -12.80 -3.28
N LEU A 40 -19.80 -12.22 -2.59
CA LEU A 40 -21.01 -11.64 -3.18
C LEU A 40 -20.68 -10.37 -3.98
N ALA A 41 -19.79 -9.52 -3.46
CA ALA A 41 -19.29 -8.35 -4.18
C ALA A 41 -18.50 -8.77 -5.43
N ALA A 42 -17.63 -9.78 -5.32
CA ALA A 42 -16.90 -10.33 -6.46
C ALA A 42 -17.86 -10.93 -7.49
N TRP A 43 -18.82 -11.75 -7.07
CA TRP A 43 -19.86 -12.30 -7.94
C TRP A 43 -20.64 -11.19 -8.65
N TYR A 44 -21.10 -10.17 -7.92
CA TYR A 44 -21.81 -9.04 -8.49
C TYR A 44 -20.95 -8.31 -9.53
N LEU A 45 -19.70 -7.97 -9.19
CA LEU A 45 -18.77 -7.30 -10.11
C LEU A 45 -18.43 -8.13 -11.34
N LEU A 46 -18.32 -9.46 -11.20
CA LEU A 46 -18.06 -10.41 -12.30
C LEU A 46 -19.31 -10.70 -13.14
N SER A 47 -20.50 -10.52 -12.57
CA SER A 47 -21.78 -10.73 -13.24
C SER A 47 -22.24 -9.51 -14.05
N GLN A 48 -21.65 -8.33 -13.80
CA GLN A 48 -21.89 -7.16 -14.64
C GLN A 48 -21.04 -7.26 -15.91
N GLU A 49 -21.63 -6.94 -17.06
CA GLU A 49 -20.83 -6.65 -18.24
C GLU A 49 -19.90 -5.48 -17.91
N LEU A 50 -18.60 -5.68 -18.12
CA LEU A 50 -17.63 -4.61 -17.91
C LEU A 50 -18.02 -3.45 -18.84
N PRO A 51 -18.23 -2.23 -18.30
CA PRO A 51 -18.65 -1.11 -19.11
C PRO A 51 -17.65 -0.89 -20.23
N THR A 52 -18.16 -0.66 -21.44
CA THR A 52 -17.30 -0.43 -22.60
C THR A 52 -16.50 0.84 -22.39
N VAL A 53 -15.36 0.90 -23.06
CA VAL A 53 -14.45 2.05 -22.98
C VAL A 53 -15.17 3.37 -23.32
N ASP A 54 -16.07 3.35 -24.29
CA ASP A 54 -16.88 4.50 -24.67
C ASP A 54 -17.91 4.90 -23.61
N GLN A 55 -18.49 3.93 -22.89
CA GLN A 55 -19.39 4.21 -21.77
C GLN A 55 -18.66 4.89 -20.61
N ILE A 56 -17.44 4.44 -20.30
CA ILE A 56 -16.60 5.07 -19.27
C ILE A 56 -16.22 6.49 -19.69
N ARG A 57 -15.80 6.69 -20.95
CA ARG A 57 -15.49 8.02 -21.50
C ARG A 57 -16.70 8.95 -21.41
N ALA A 58 -17.86 8.52 -21.90
CA ALA A 58 -19.08 9.30 -21.87
C ALA A 58 -19.54 9.62 -20.44
N PHE A 59 -19.36 8.68 -19.50
CA PHE A 59 -19.66 8.91 -18.08
C PHE A 59 -18.74 9.97 -17.47
N VAL A 60 -17.44 9.90 -17.73
CA VAL A 60 -16.45 10.86 -17.22
C VAL A 60 -16.65 12.24 -17.86
N GLU A 61 -16.97 12.31 -19.16
CA GLU A 61 -17.23 13.56 -19.88
C GLU A 61 -18.44 14.34 -19.33
N ARG A 62 -19.41 13.68 -18.68
CA ARG A 62 -20.54 14.35 -18.01
C ARG A 62 -20.11 15.31 -16.90
N PHE A 63 -18.93 15.11 -16.31
CA PHE A 63 -18.38 15.99 -15.29
C PHE A 63 -17.68 17.23 -15.88
N GLY A 64 -17.52 17.30 -17.21
CA GLY A 64 -16.93 18.45 -17.91
C GLY A 64 -15.56 18.84 -17.37
N VAL A 65 -15.38 20.10 -17.00
CA VAL A 65 -14.12 20.64 -16.42
C VAL A 65 -13.71 19.94 -15.11
N TRP A 66 -14.66 19.33 -14.39
CA TRP A 66 -14.41 18.62 -13.13
C TRP A 66 -14.01 17.16 -13.33
N ALA A 67 -14.09 16.63 -14.57
CA ALA A 67 -13.75 15.25 -14.87
C ALA A 67 -12.38 14.80 -14.33
N PRO A 68 -11.29 15.60 -14.46
CA PRO A 68 -10.01 15.22 -13.90
C PRO A 68 -10.02 15.14 -12.36
N LEU A 69 -10.69 16.07 -11.69
CA LEU A 69 -10.75 16.10 -10.23
C LEU A 69 -11.52 14.90 -9.69
N VAL A 70 -12.70 14.61 -10.26
CA VAL A 70 -13.53 13.46 -9.88
C VAL A 70 -12.77 12.16 -10.13
N PHE A 71 -12.14 12.03 -11.30
CA PHE A 71 -11.31 10.87 -11.61
C PHE A 71 -10.14 10.70 -10.63
N GLY A 72 -9.43 11.79 -10.32
CA GLY A 72 -8.33 11.79 -9.36
C GLY A 72 -8.77 11.39 -7.95
N ALA A 73 -9.95 11.84 -7.51
CA ALA A 73 -10.52 11.46 -6.22
C ALA A 73 -10.86 9.97 -6.19
N VAL A 74 -11.54 9.44 -7.22
CA VAL A 74 -11.86 8.01 -7.33
C VAL A 74 -10.58 7.18 -7.38
N TYR A 75 -9.58 7.61 -8.15
CA TYR A 75 -8.28 6.94 -8.18
C TYR A 75 -7.67 6.93 -6.78
N ALA A 76 -7.55 8.06 -6.09
CA ALA A 76 -6.98 8.09 -4.74
C ALA A 76 -7.70 7.13 -3.77
N LEU A 77 -9.04 7.07 -3.83
CA LEU A 77 -9.81 6.11 -3.05
C LEU A 77 -9.48 4.67 -3.42
N VAL A 78 -9.44 4.34 -4.71
CA VAL A 78 -9.02 3.00 -5.20
C VAL A 78 -7.60 2.68 -4.74
N GLY A 79 -6.67 3.63 -4.80
CA GLY A 79 -5.28 3.46 -4.38
C GLY A 79 -5.10 3.24 -2.88
N ALA A 80 -6.07 3.66 -2.06
CA ALA A 80 -6.11 3.34 -0.65
C ALA A 80 -6.58 1.89 -0.37
N THR A 81 -7.09 1.17 -1.37
CA THR A 81 -7.60 -0.20 -1.24
C THR A 81 -6.65 -1.23 -1.87
N PRO A 82 -6.85 -2.55 -1.62
CA PRO A 82 -6.11 -3.61 -2.31
C PRO A 82 -6.41 -3.74 -3.81
N ILE A 83 -7.30 -2.91 -4.37
CA ILE A 83 -7.66 -2.94 -5.78
C ILE A 83 -6.46 -2.46 -6.62
N PRO A 84 -6.09 -3.18 -7.69
CA PRO A 84 -5.00 -2.78 -8.57
C PRO A 84 -5.20 -1.40 -9.20
N VAL A 85 -4.33 -0.45 -8.84
CA VAL A 85 -4.34 0.92 -9.39
C VAL A 85 -3.98 1.00 -10.87
N THR A 86 -3.46 -0.08 -11.45
CA THR A 86 -3.07 -0.16 -12.87
C THR A 86 -4.22 0.18 -13.79
N ILE A 87 -5.44 -0.26 -13.46
CA ILE A 87 -6.64 0.03 -14.26
C ILE A 87 -6.85 1.54 -14.30
N MET A 88 -6.78 2.21 -13.14
CA MET A 88 -6.91 3.67 -13.07
C MET A 88 -5.76 4.39 -13.80
N ALA A 89 -4.53 3.90 -13.72
CA ALA A 89 -3.40 4.50 -14.43
C ALA A 89 -3.59 4.49 -15.96
N VAL A 90 -3.99 3.34 -16.51
CA VAL A 90 -4.25 3.18 -17.94
C VAL A 90 -5.48 3.99 -18.36
N SER A 91 -6.57 3.95 -17.59
CA SER A 91 -7.76 4.76 -17.86
C SER A 91 -7.45 6.25 -17.87
N GLY A 92 -6.60 6.74 -16.96
CA GLY A 92 -6.20 8.15 -16.93
C GLY A 92 -5.46 8.57 -18.20
N GLY A 93 -4.56 7.71 -18.70
CA GLY A 93 -3.88 7.92 -19.98
C GLY A 93 -4.83 7.91 -21.18
N PHE A 94 -5.80 7.00 -21.17
CA PHE A 94 -6.81 6.88 -22.22
C PHE A 94 -7.75 8.10 -22.27
N LEU A 95 -8.21 8.57 -21.10
CA LEU A 95 -9.19 9.65 -20.98
C LEU A 95 -8.56 11.03 -21.18
N PHE A 96 -7.40 11.28 -20.56
CA PHE A 96 -6.78 12.61 -20.49
C PHE A 96 -5.51 12.73 -21.34
N GLY A 97 -5.07 11.64 -21.98
CA GLY A 97 -3.80 11.59 -22.71
C GLY A 97 -2.61 11.34 -21.78
N MET A 98 -1.44 11.10 -22.39
CA MET A 98 -0.24 10.67 -21.67
C MET A 98 0.21 11.68 -20.61
N ALA A 99 0.35 12.97 -20.97
CA ALA A 99 0.91 13.98 -20.08
C ALA A 99 -0.01 14.28 -18.89
N GLN A 100 -1.27 14.66 -19.17
CA GLN A 100 -2.24 14.97 -18.14
C GLN A 100 -2.59 13.72 -17.31
N GLY A 101 -2.78 12.55 -17.95
CA GLY A 101 -3.03 11.28 -17.28
C GLY A 101 -1.87 10.85 -16.36
N SER A 102 -0.62 11.10 -16.75
CA SER A 102 0.55 10.83 -15.89
C SER A 102 0.55 11.72 -14.66
N VAL A 103 0.36 13.04 -14.82
CA VAL A 103 0.33 14.00 -13.70
C VAL A 103 -0.80 13.66 -12.73
N LEU A 104 -2.02 13.49 -13.24
CA LEU A 104 -3.18 13.08 -12.43
C LEU A 104 -2.95 11.75 -11.73
N GLY A 105 -2.41 10.77 -12.45
CA GLY A 105 -2.14 9.45 -11.92
C GLY A 105 -1.09 9.47 -10.80
N ILE A 106 -0.02 10.26 -10.95
CA ILE A 106 1.00 10.41 -9.90
C ILE A 106 0.38 11.05 -8.66
N LEU A 107 -0.36 12.15 -8.83
CA LEU A 107 -1.00 12.85 -7.72
C LEU A 107 -2.03 11.98 -7.00
N ALA A 108 -2.90 11.31 -7.77
CA ALA A 108 -3.96 10.48 -7.22
C ALA A 108 -3.43 9.20 -6.56
N SER A 109 -2.49 8.49 -7.19
CA SER A 109 -1.85 7.32 -6.58
C SER A 109 -1.06 7.67 -5.33
N THR A 110 -0.41 8.84 -5.30
CA THR A 110 0.26 9.36 -4.10
C THR A 110 -0.76 9.70 -3.01
N GLY A 111 -1.90 10.29 -3.39
CA GLY A 111 -3.02 10.54 -2.48
C GLY A 111 -3.58 9.24 -1.88
N GLY A 112 -3.76 8.19 -2.69
CA GLY A 112 -4.20 6.88 -2.21
C GLY A 112 -3.19 6.20 -1.29
N ALA A 113 -1.90 6.26 -1.63
CA ALA A 113 -0.80 5.84 -0.78
C ALA A 113 -0.79 6.58 0.57
N TRP A 114 -1.01 7.89 0.54
CA TRP A 114 -1.10 8.74 1.73
C TRP A 114 -2.29 8.36 2.63
N LEU A 115 -3.46 8.11 2.03
CA LEU A 115 -4.64 7.63 2.75
C LEU A 115 -4.38 6.27 3.40
N GLY A 116 -3.85 5.29 2.65
CA GLY A 116 -3.51 3.96 3.17
C GLY A 116 -2.49 4.00 4.31
N TYR A 117 -1.47 4.86 4.18
CA TYR A 117 -0.50 5.12 5.24
C TYR A 117 -1.16 5.62 6.53
N TRP A 118 -2.09 6.58 6.43
CA TRP A 118 -2.77 7.12 7.61
C TRP A 118 -3.79 6.16 8.20
N ILE A 119 -4.55 5.44 7.37
CA ILE A 119 -5.45 4.37 7.83
C ILE A 119 -4.65 3.38 8.69
N ALA A 120 -3.54 2.87 8.18
CA ALA A 120 -2.66 1.98 8.92
C ALA A 120 -2.14 2.60 10.22
N ARG A 121 -1.69 3.87 10.17
CA ARG A 121 -1.13 4.56 11.34
C ARG A 121 -2.17 4.79 12.44
N PHE A 122 -3.42 5.08 12.07
CA PHE A 122 -4.53 5.29 13.01
C PHE A 122 -5.07 3.98 13.58
N LEU A 123 -5.14 2.90 12.78
CA LEU A 123 -5.56 1.57 13.25
C LEU A 123 -4.58 0.98 14.28
N GLY A 124 -3.34 1.49 14.33
CA GLY A 124 -2.53 1.47 15.54
C GLY A 124 -1.70 0.20 15.79
N ARG A 125 -0.88 0.29 16.85
CA ARG A 125 0.15 -0.71 17.25
C ARG A 125 -0.43 -2.09 17.58
N ASP A 126 -1.71 -2.21 17.89
CA ASP A 126 -2.31 -3.50 18.28
C ASP A 126 -2.40 -4.47 17.10
N ALA A 127 -2.72 -3.97 15.90
CA ALA A 127 -2.64 -4.75 14.66
C ALA A 127 -1.19 -5.16 14.37
N LEU A 128 -0.26 -4.24 14.63
CA LEU A 128 1.17 -4.41 14.43
C LEU A 128 1.74 -5.52 15.34
N TYR A 129 1.43 -5.50 16.64
CA TYR A 129 1.86 -6.52 17.60
C TYR A 129 1.30 -7.90 17.26
N ARG A 130 0.08 -7.98 16.72
CA ARG A 130 -0.53 -9.24 16.26
C ARG A 130 0.12 -9.81 15.00
N ILE A 131 0.68 -8.97 14.13
CA ILE A 131 1.30 -9.39 12.87
C ILE A 131 2.81 -9.64 13.03
N ALA A 132 3.52 -8.75 13.72
CA ALA A 132 4.98 -8.73 13.78
C ALA A 132 5.57 -9.18 15.13
N GLY A 133 4.75 -9.31 16.18
CA GLY A 133 5.19 -9.76 17.51
C GLY A 133 6.27 -8.88 18.14
N PRO A 134 7.11 -9.42 19.04
CA PRO A 134 8.18 -8.68 19.73
C PRO A 134 9.26 -8.09 18.80
N ARG A 135 9.34 -8.54 17.54
CA ARG A 135 10.34 -8.09 16.54
C ARG A 135 10.09 -6.69 15.98
N LEU A 136 8.97 -6.08 16.37
CA LEU A 136 8.56 -4.75 15.97
C LEU A 136 9.58 -3.66 16.26
N GLY A 137 10.13 -3.64 17.48
CA GLY A 137 11.15 -2.67 17.86
C GLY A 137 12.44 -2.85 17.06
N THR A 138 12.77 -4.08 16.66
CA THR A 138 13.94 -4.39 15.83
C THR A 138 13.78 -3.88 14.40
N VAL A 139 12.56 -3.89 13.85
CA VAL A 139 12.27 -3.34 12.52
C VAL A 139 12.25 -1.80 12.55
N GLU A 140 11.64 -1.19 13.57
CA GLU A 140 11.67 0.27 13.76
C GLU A 140 13.13 0.77 13.88
N GLY A 141 14.00 0.09 14.65
CA GLY A 141 15.41 0.45 14.78
C GLY A 141 16.26 0.24 13.52
N LYS A 142 15.97 -0.79 12.71
CA LYS A 142 16.68 -1.02 11.43
C LYS A 142 16.27 -0.02 10.33
N LEU A 143 15.09 0.59 10.45
CA LEU A 143 14.57 1.60 9.51
C LEU A 143 15.01 3.03 9.86
N GLU A 144 15.62 3.23 11.02
CA GLU A 144 16.05 4.54 11.50
C GLU A 144 17.05 5.18 10.51
N GLY A 145 16.65 6.31 9.91
CA GLY A 145 17.43 7.02 8.89
C GLY A 145 17.44 6.41 7.48
N LYS A 146 16.85 5.22 7.26
CA LYS A 146 16.86 4.53 5.95
C LYS A 146 15.48 4.41 5.27
N GLY A 147 14.43 4.94 5.90
CA GLY A 147 13.05 4.80 5.43
C GLY A 147 12.80 5.20 3.96
N PHE A 148 13.40 6.29 3.49
CA PHE A 148 13.29 6.72 2.09
C PHE A 148 13.82 5.66 1.12
N LEU A 149 15.07 5.21 1.33
CA LEU A 149 15.71 4.24 0.45
C LEU A 149 15.00 2.90 0.49
N THR A 150 14.55 2.45 1.67
CA THR A 150 13.78 1.21 1.82
C THR A 150 12.49 1.25 1.01
N VAL A 151 11.71 2.33 1.11
CA VAL A 151 10.46 2.46 0.36
C VAL A 151 10.73 2.53 -1.14
N LEU A 152 11.76 3.28 -1.55
CA LEU A 152 12.12 3.46 -2.96
C LEU A 152 12.48 2.12 -3.62
N VAL A 153 13.29 1.31 -2.92
CA VAL A 153 13.74 -0.02 -3.33
C VAL A 153 12.59 -1.03 -3.38
N LEU A 154 11.70 -1.01 -2.39
CA LEU A 154 10.58 -1.95 -2.32
C LEU A 154 9.45 -1.60 -3.29
N ARG A 155 9.38 -0.36 -3.77
CA ARG A 155 8.28 0.15 -4.60
C ARG A 155 7.98 -0.69 -5.85
N PRO A 156 8.97 -1.21 -6.61
CA PRO A 156 8.69 -1.99 -7.82
C PRO A 156 8.26 -3.43 -7.53
N VAL A 157 8.57 -3.95 -6.34
CA VAL A 157 8.39 -5.37 -5.99
C VAL A 157 7.16 -5.59 -5.11
N VAL A 158 6.88 -4.64 -4.21
CA VAL A 158 5.81 -4.75 -3.24
C VAL A 158 4.53 -4.09 -3.78
N PRO A 159 3.36 -4.74 -3.67
CA PRO A 159 2.09 -4.15 -4.06
C PRO A 159 1.85 -2.78 -3.42
N HIS A 160 1.26 -1.85 -4.19
CA HIS A 160 1.04 -0.46 -3.78
C HIS A 160 0.37 -0.34 -2.42
N TRP A 161 -0.72 -1.08 -2.19
CA TRP A 161 -1.45 -1.08 -0.92
C TRP A 161 -0.57 -1.62 0.22
N ALA A 162 0.07 -2.77 0.04
CA ALA A 162 0.84 -3.42 1.08
C ALA A 162 1.98 -2.53 1.58
N LEU A 163 2.70 -1.88 0.67
CA LEU A 163 3.78 -0.96 1.02
C LEU A 163 3.27 0.29 1.74
N SER A 164 2.09 0.80 1.35
CA SER A 164 1.49 1.99 1.96
C SER A 164 1.03 1.75 3.39
N TYR A 165 0.32 0.64 3.59
CA TYR A 165 -0.13 0.23 4.92
C TYR A 165 1.08 -0.13 5.78
N GLY A 166 2.02 -0.92 5.25
CA GLY A 166 3.24 -1.31 5.94
C GLY A 166 4.08 -0.11 6.41
N ALA A 167 4.26 0.90 5.56
CA ALA A 167 4.99 2.11 5.92
C ALA A 167 4.31 2.92 7.03
N GLY A 168 2.96 3.01 7.00
CA GLY A 168 2.17 3.66 8.06
C GLY A 168 2.25 2.93 9.39
N LEU A 169 2.20 1.61 9.30
CA LEU A 169 2.30 0.66 10.40
C LEU A 169 3.65 0.77 11.12
N VAL A 170 4.78 0.71 10.41
CA VAL A 170 6.14 0.84 11.00
C VAL A 170 6.59 2.29 11.18
N ARG A 171 5.67 3.26 11.01
CA ARG A 171 5.85 4.69 11.28
C ARG A 171 6.99 5.37 10.51
N ILE A 172 7.25 4.96 9.27
CA ILE A 172 8.23 5.64 8.39
C ILE A 172 7.87 7.14 8.29
N PRO A 173 8.84 8.08 8.41
CA PRO A 173 8.56 9.50 8.26
C PRO A 173 7.82 9.78 6.95
N GLN A 174 6.70 10.53 7.03
CA GLN A 174 5.82 10.75 5.88
C GLN A 174 6.55 11.40 4.69
N ARG A 175 7.49 12.32 4.95
CA ARG A 175 8.30 12.96 3.90
C ARG A 175 9.13 11.94 3.12
N ASP A 176 9.73 10.99 3.82
CA ASP A 176 10.58 9.96 3.25
C ASP A 176 9.73 8.98 2.44
N TYR A 177 8.61 8.55 3.02
CA TYR A 177 7.67 7.64 2.39
C TYR A 177 7.02 8.23 1.12
N LEU A 178 6.52 9.47 1.18
CA LEU A 178 5.88 10.11 0.02
C LEU A 178 6.89 10.45 -1.08
N GLY A 179 8.07 10.97 -0.71
CA GLY A 179 9.13 11.26 -1.68
C GLY A 179 9.56 9.99 -2.42
N ALA A 180 9.82 8.91 -1.69
CA ALA A 180 10.17 7.61 -2.27
C ALA A 180 9.03 7.00 -3.09
N THR A 181 7.79 7.17 -2.64
CA THR A 181 6.57 6.73 -3.33
C THR A 181 6.43 7.38 -4.70
N VAL A 182 6.61 8.70 -4.76
CA VAL A 182 6.51 9.48 -5.99
C VAL A 182 7.63 9.07 -6.93
N LEU A 183 8.89 9.11 -6.46
CA LEU A 183 10.05 8.82 -7.30
C LEU A 183 10.09 7.37 -7.79
N GLY A 184 9.79 6.40 -6.92
CA GLY A 184 9.78 4.99 -7.27
C GLY A 184 8.56 4.58 -8.11
N GLY A 185 7.44 5.28 -7.97
CA GLY A 185 6.20 5.00 -8.71
C GLY A 185 6.11 5.72 -10.06
N MET A 186 6.79 6.86 -10.20
CA MET A 186 6.73 7.74 -11.38
C MET A 186 6.95 6.99 -12.71
N PRO A 187 8.01 6.19 -12.90
CA PRO A 187 8.24 5.49 -14.17
C PRO A 187 7.09 4.55 -14.53
N GLY A 188 6.64 3.73 -13.58
CA GLY A 188 5.50 2.83 -13.80
C GLY A 188 4.23 3.60 -14.16
N GLN A 189 3.97 4.71 -13.47
CA GLN A 189 2.79 5.53 -13.70
C GLN A 189 2.78 6.17 -15.10
N ILE A 190 3.91 6.70 -15.54
CA ILE A 190 4.08 7.27 -16.89
C ILE A 190 3.90 6.17 -17.95
N SER A 191 4.48 4.99 -17.72
CA SER A 191 4.34 3.84 -18.62
C SER A 191 2.87 3.45 -18.81
N PHE A 192 2.11 3.30 -17.73
CA PHE A 192 0.69 2.93 -17.82
C PHE A 192 -0.17 4.03 -18.47
N ALA A 193 0.09 5.30 -18.16
CA ALA A 193 -0.60 6.40 -18.81
C ALA A 193 -0.26 6.46 -20.32
N ALA A 194 0.98 6.18 -20.70
CA ALA A 194 1.40 6.10 -22.09
C ALA A 194 0.72 4.93 -22.83
N ILE A 195 0.61 3.75 -22.20
CA ILE A 195 -0.13 2.60 -22.73
C ILE A 195 -1.60 2.99 -23.00
N GLY A 196 -2.27 3.60 -22.02
CA GLY A 196 -3.67 4.02 -22.18
C GLY A 196 -3.86 5.06 -23.28
N ALA A 197 -2.95 6.04 -23.35
CA ALA A 197 -2.98 7.07 -24.40
C ALA A 197 -2.76 6.47 -25.79
N PHE A 198 -1.86 5.49 -25.90
CA PHE A 198 -1.54 4.80 -27.15
C PHE A 198 -2.76 4.06 -27.71
N THR A 199 -3.61 3.46 -26.86
CA THR A 199 -4.85 2.79 -27.29
C THR A 199 -5.82 3.74 -27.96
N SER A 200 -5.89 5.01 -27.52
CA SER A 200 -6.73 6.03 -28.18
C SER A 200 -6.07 6.61 -29.43
N ARG A 201 -4.77 6.93 -29.35
CA ARG A 201 -4.01 7.62 -30.40
C ARG A 201 -2.60 7.05 -30.45
N PRO A 202 -2.34 6.07 -31.33
CA PRO A 202 -1.02 5.49 -31.51
C PRO A 202 -0.01 6.58 -31.85
N SER A 203 1.07 6.66 -31.06
CA SER A 203 2.10 7.69 -31.25
C SER A 203 3.47 7.20 -30.79
N TRP A 204 4.51 7.56 -31.53
CA TRP A 204 5.88 7.19 -31.16
C TRP A 204 6.32 7.74 -29.79
N PRO A 205 5.91 8.94 -29.32
CA PRO A 205 6.31 9.42 -28.00
C PRO A 205 5.76 8.55 -26.87
N ALA A 206 4.54 8.01 -27.03
CA ALA A 206 3.97 7.09 -26.06
C ALA A 206 4.78 5.78 -25.99
N LEU A 207 5.20 5.23 -27.15
CA LEU A 207 6.08 4.06 -27.18
C LEU A 207 7.44 4.33 -26.53
N ALA A 208 8.05 5.48 -26.82
CA ALA A 208 9.29 5.91 -26.20
C ALA A 208 9.14 6.06 -24.68
N ALA A 209 8.04 6.65 -24.20
CA ALA A 209 7.76 6.81 -22.78
C ALA A 209 7.63 5.46 -22.07
N VAL A 210 6.95 4.48 -22.67
CA VAL A 210 6.89 3.10 -22.14
C VAL A 210 8.30 2.50 -22.07
N ALA A 211 9.06 2.53 -23.17
CA ALA A 211 10.40 1.94 -23.24
C ALA A 211 11.37 2.57 -22.21
N ILE A 212 11.39 3.91 -22.10
CA ILE A 212 12.22 4.65 -21.15
C ILE A 212 11.81 4.29 -19.71
N SER A 213 10.51 4.22 -19.42
CA SER A 213 10.02 3.89 -18.09
C SER A 213 10.46 2.50 -17.64
N TRP A 214 10.35 1.50 -18.52
CA TRP A 214 10.82 0.14 -18.22
C TRP A 214 12.34 0.05 -18.11
N ALA A 215 13.08 0.80 -18.94
CA ALA A 215 14.54 0.89 -18.81
C ALA A 215 14.94 1.44 -17.44
N VAL A 216 14.27 2.50 -16.96
CA VAL A 216 14.49 3.05 -15.61
C VAL A 216 14.19 2.02 -14.52
N VAL A 217 13.07 1.29 -14.61
CA VAL A 217 12.71 0.24 -13.65
C VAL A 217 13.77 -0.86 -13.61
N ILE A 218 14.26 -1.32 -14.76
CA ILE A 218 15.29 -2.36 -14.85
C ILE A 218 16.62 -1.87 -14.29
N VAL A 219 17.05 -0.65 -14.61
CA VAL A 219 18.30 -0.07 -14.10
C VAL A 219 18.24 0.09 -12.58
N VAL A 220 17.16 0.65 -12.05
CA VAL A 220 16.98 0.80 -10.60
C VAL A 220 16.95 -0.56 -9.92
N GLY A 221 16.15 -1.50 -10.45
CA GLY A 221 16.04 -2.85 -9.90
C GLY A 221 17.36 -3.60 -9.88
N THR A 222 18.16 -3.49 -10.95
CA THR A 222 19.49 -4.13 -11.02
C THR A 222 20.51 -3.49 -10.07
N ILE A 223 20.51 -2.17 -9.92
CA ILE A 223 21.36 -1.47 -8.94
C ILE A 223 21.03 -1.92 -7.53
N THR A 224 19.73 -1.94 -7.19
CA THR A 224 19.24 -2.39 -5.88
C THR A 224 19.64 -3.84 -5.60
N TRP A 225 19.42 -4.74 -6.56
CA TRP A 225 19.76 -6.16 -6.41
C TRP A 225 21.28 -6.38 -6.23
N ARG A 226 22.10 -5.60 -6.93
CA ARG A 226 23.56 -5.65 -6.76
C ARG A 226 24.00 -5.17 -5.38
N HIS A 227 23.32 -4.16 -4.83
CA HIS A 227 23.65 -3.64 -3.50
C HIS A 227 23.30 -4.64 -2.40
N SER A 228 22.11 -5.27 -2.46
CA SER A 228 21.70 -6.26 -1.45
C SER A 228 22.62 -7.49 -1.44
N ARG A 229 23.07 -7.95 -2.61
CA ARG A 229 24.03 -9.06 -2.73
C ARG A 229 25.40 -8.77 -2.10
N ARG A 230 25.86 -7.51 -2.12
CA ARG A 230 27.16 -7.12 -1.56
C ARG A 230 27.17 -7.14 -0.03
N GLU A 231 26.04 -6.82 0.59
CA GLU A 231 25.90 -6.83 2.06
C GLU A 231 25.88 -8.27 2.61
N GLU A 232 25.20 -9.20 1.93
CA GLU A 232 25.18 -10.62 2.30
C GLU A 232 26.58 -11.27 2.22
N SER A 233 27.38 -10.91 1.22
CA SER A 233 28.76 -11.39 1.09
C SER A 233 29.73 -10.79 2.13
N ALA A 234 29.42 -9.62 2.69
CA ALA A 234 30.24 -9.00 3.74
C ALA A 234 29.96 -9.57 5.14
N ASP A 235 28.73 -10.05 5.39
CA ASP A 235 28.33 -10.65 6.67
C ASP A 235 28.73 -12.14 6.73
N GLY A 236 28.62 -12.88 5.62
CA GLY A 236 29.05 -14.29 5.53
C GLY A 236 30.56 -14.52 5.66
N GLY A 237 31.38 -13.45 5.64
CA GLY A 237 32.83 -13.51 5.86
C GLY A 237 33.25 -13.38 7.34
N ARG A 238 32.32 -13.07 8.26
CA ARG A 238 32.61 -12.88 9.69
C ARG A 238 32.38 -14.13 10.55
N ASP A 239 31.75 -15.15 10.01
CA ASP A 239 31.46 -16.42 10.70
C ASP A 239 32.41 -17.57 10.29
N GLY A 240 33.60 -17.25 9.78
CA GLY A 240 34.66 -18.25 9.59
C GLY A 240 35.12 -18.82 10.93
N PRO A 241 35.33 -20.15 11.06
CA PRO A 241 35.77 -20.73 12.33
C PRO A 241 37.09 -20.09 12.74
N ALA A 242 37.10 -19.46 13.93
CA ALA A 242 38.31 -18.94 14.54
C ALA A 242 39.31 -20.09 14.74
N PRO A 243 40.61 -19.88 14.45
CA PRO A 243 41.65 -20.91 14.61
C PRO A 243 41.86 -21.34 16.07
#